data_AF-A0A6B3EKN9-F1
#
_entry.id   AF-A0A6B3EKN9-F1
#
_cell.length_a   1.000
_cell.length_b   1.000
_cell.length_c   1.000
_cell.angle_alpha   90.00
_cell.angle_beta   90.00
_cell.angle_gamma   90.00
#
_symmetry.space_group_name_H-M   'P 1'
#
loop_
_entity.id
_entity.type
_entity.pdbx_description
1 polymer ?
#
loop_
_entity_poly.entity_id
_entity_poly.type
_entity_poly.pdbx_seq_one_letter_code
_entity_poly.pdbx_strand_id
1 'polypeptide(L)' 'MKITSAEVVVTSPGRNFVTLKITTDEGLTGLGDATLNGRELAVVSYLRDHVAPLLLGRDPHRIE' A
#
# COMPACT_ATOMS: atom_id res chain seq x y z
N MET A 1 -14.59 -10.27 5.58
CA MET A 1 -13.57 -9.38 5.03
C MET A 1 -12.15 -9.82 5.36
N LYS A 2 -11.33 -9.98 4.32
CA LYS A 2 -9.88 -10.24 4.37
C LYS A 2 -9.19 -9.38 3.33
N ILE A 3 -7.97 -8.94 3.61
CA ILE A 3 -7.10 -8.30 2.62
C ILE A 3 -6.59 -9.36 1.64
N THR A 4 -6.82 -9.14 0.34
CA THR A 4 -6.40 -10.04 -0.75
C THR A 4 -5.29 -9.46 -1.61
N SER A 5 -5.14 -8.13 -1.66
CA SER A 5 -4.04 -7.45 -2.35
C SER A 5 -3.55 -6.25 -1.56
N ALA A 6 -2.24 -6.00 -1.63
CA ALA A 6 -1.58 -4.80 -1.13
C ALA A 6 -0.51 -4.37 -2.14
N GLU A 7 -0.85 -3.40 -2.99
CA GLU A 7 -0.04 -2.95 -4.12
C GLU A 7 0.53 -1.56 -3.86
N VAL A 8 1.81 -1.35 -4.20
CA VAL A 8 2.42 -0.02 -4.17
C VAL A 8 2.48 0.53 -5.58
N VAL A 9 1.80 1.64 -5.82
CA VAL A 9 1.77 2.36 -7.10
C VAL A 9 2.69 3.56 -7.00
N VAL A 10 3.58 3.73 -7.98
CA VAL A 10 4.49 4.87 -8.08
C VAL A 10 4.19 5.61 -9.36
N THR A 11 4.08 6.94 -9.28
CA THR A 11 3.83 7.79 -10.44
C THR A 11 4.53 9.14 -10.29
N SER A 12 4.77 9.84 -11.41
CA SER A 12 5.41 11.16 -11.42
C SER A 12 4.75 12.16 -12.38
N PRO A 13 3.48 12.55 -12.19
CA PRO A 13 2.82 13.60 -12.96
C PRO A 13 3.28 14.99 -12.47
N GLY A 14 4.56 15.33 -12.69
CA GLY A 14 5.19 16.59 -12.28
C GLY A 14 6.05 16.49 -11.02
N ARG A 15 5.66 15.66 -10.04
CA ARG A 15 6.51 15.21 -8.92
C ARG A 15 6.18 13.78 -8.54
N ASN A 16 7.08 13.11 -7.82
CA ASN A 16 6.88 11.73 -7.37
C ASN A 16 5.76 11.63 -6.33
N PHE A 17 4.95 10.58 -6.50
CA PHE A 17 3.97 10.11 -5.54
C PHE A 17 4.08 8.59 -5.38
N VAL A 18 3.85 8.12 -4.16
CA VAL A 18 3.78 6.70 -3.82
C VAL A 18 2.45 6.46 -3.13
N THR A 19 1.65 5.53 -3.64
CA THR A 19 0.33 5.18 -3.08
C THR A 19 0.30 3.71 -2.72
N LEU A 20 -0.13 3.37 -1.51
CA LEU A 20 -0.50 2.02 -1.12
C LEU A 20 -1.98 1.80 -1.45
N LYS A 21 -2.27 0.76 -2.22
CA LYS A 21 -3.62 0.30 -2.56
C LYS A 21 -3.87 -1.04 -1.89
N ILE A 22 -4.90 -1.13 -1.06
CA ILE A 22 -5.32 -2.38 -0.38
C ILE A 22 -6.68 -2.79 -0.93
N THR A 23 -6.82 -4.06 -1.31
CA THR A 23 -8.07 -4.63 -1.83
C THR A 23 -8.52 -5.79 -0.94
N THR A 24 -9.84 -5.91 -0.71
CA THR A 24 -10.43 -6.98 0.10
C THR A 24 -11.05 -8.10 -0.75
N ASP A 25 -11.38 -9.22 -0.13
CA ASP A 25 -12.15 -10.34 -0.72
C ASP A 25 -13.58 -9.95 -1.10
N GLU A 26 -14.10 -8.85 -0.57
CA GLU A 26 -15.41 -8.29 -0.91
C GLU A 26 -15.34 -7.24 -2.03
N GLY A 27 -14.14 -7.02 -2.62
CA GLY A 27 -13.93 -6.10 -3.74
C GLY A 27 -13.76 -4.63 -3.35
N LEU A 28 -13.79 -4.30 -2.05
CA LEU A 28 -13.54 -2.95 -1.57
C LEU A 28 -12.05 -2.60 -1.71
N THR A 29 -11.76 -1.33 -2.04
CA THR A 29 -10.40 -0.81 -2.19
C THR A 29 -10.20 0.44 -1.34
N GLY A 30 -9.11 0.47 -0.58
CA GLY A 30 -8.62 1.64 0.16
C GLY A 30 -7.30 2.15 -0.42
N LEU A 31 -7.09 3.47 -0.35
CA LEU A 31 -5.87 4.14 -0.82
C LEU A 31 -5.22 4.90 0.34
N GLY A 32 -3.89 4.83 0.44
CA GLY A 32 -3.09 5.61 1.40
C GLY A 32 -1.89 6.24 0.73
N ASP A 33 -1.60 7.50 1.05
CA ASP A 33 -0.37 8.17 0.61
C ASP A 33 0.83 7.64 1.39
N ALA A 34 1.91 7.36 0.66
CA ALA A 34 3.18 6.86 1.18
C ALA A 34 4.36 7.67 0.65
N THR A 35 4.12 8.89 0.16
CA THR A 35 5.14 9.72 -0.46
C THR A 35 6.11 10.27 0.59
N LEU A 36 7.39 9.89 0.48
CA LEU A 36 8.49 10.50 1.24
C LEU A 36 9.43 11.24 0.29
N ASN A 37 9.30 12.56 0.25
CA ASN A 37 9.98 13.40 -0.74
C ASN A 37 11.51 13.22 -0.72
N GLY A 38 12.10 12.83 -1.86
CA GLY A 38 13.53 12.58 -2.02
C GLY A 38 14.04 11.24 -1.49
N ARG A 39 13.16 10.38 -0.94
CA ARG A 39 13.46 9.02 -0.46
C ARG A 39 12.31 8.06 -0.79
N GLU A 40 11.62 8.29 -1.90
CA GLU A 40 10.41 7.59 -2.30
C GLU A 40 10.63 6.08 -2.43
N LEU A 41 11.74 5.69 -3.06
CA LEU A 41 12.07 4.28 -3.28
C LEU A 41 12.39 3.52 -2.00
N ALA A 42 12.82 4.22 -0.94
CA ALA A 42 13.02 3.58 0.36
C ALA A 42 11.67 3.12 0.95
N VAL A 43 10.62 3.95 0.84
CA VAL A 43 9.27 3.58 1.28
C VAL A 43 8.66 2.52 0.37
N VAL A 44 8.92 2.59 -0.95
CA VAL A 44 8.47 1.55 -1.89
C VAL A 44 9.00 0.17 -1.51
N SER A 45 10.31 0.06 -1.26
CA SER A 45 10.92 -1.21 -0.82
C SER A 45 10.38 -1.64 0.54
N TYR A 46 10.30 -0.72 1.50
CA TYR A 46 9.75 -1.03 2.82
C TYR A 46 8.32 -1.60 2.75
N LEU A 47 7.47 -1.01 1.93
CA LEU A 47 6.10 -1.49 1.75
C LEU A 47 6.04 -2.79 0.95
N ARG A 48 6.69 -2.89 -0.21
CA ARG A 48 6.60 -4.07 -1.09
C ARG A 48 7.28 -5.30 -0.50
N ASP A 49 8.48 -5.13 0.05
CA ASP A 49 9.36 -6.24 0.40
C ASP A 49 9.14 -6.73 1.85
N HIS A 50 8.54 -5.90 2.70
CA HIS A 50 8.41 -6.20 4.13
C HIS A 50 6.98 -6.10 4.65
N VAL A 51 6.26 -4.99 4.40
CA VAL A 51 4.95 -4.77 5.05
C VAL A 51 3.79 -5.45 4.30
N ALA A 52 3.68 -5.26 2.99
CA ALA A 52 2.56 -5.76 2.18
C ALA A 52 2.36 -7.29 2.31
N PRO A 53 3.41 -8.14 2.32
CA PRO A 53 3.23 -9.58 2.53
C PRO A 53 2.58 -9.94 3.87
N LEU A 54 2.82 -9.13 4.91
CA LEU A 54 2.26 -9.35 6.26
C LEU A 54 0.77 -8.93 6.37
N LEU A 55 0.27 -8.14 5.41
CA LEU A 55 -1.12 -7.68 5.40
C LEU A 55 -2.07 -8.71 4.79
N LEU A 56 -1.59 -9.58 3.91
CA LEU A 56 -2.42 -10.56 3.22
C LEU A 56 -3.13 -11.50 4.20
N GLY A 57 -4.43 -11.67 4.02
CA GLY A 57 -5.28 -12.50 4.87
C GLY A 57 -5.69 -11.86 6.20
N ARG A 58 -5.17 -10.67 6.56
CA ARG A 58 -5.61 -9.94 7.76
C ARG A 58 -7.03 -9.38 7.58
N ASP A 59 -7.74 -9.23 8.70
CA ASP A 59 -9.02 -8.54 8.77
C ASP A 59 -8.77 -7.01 8.68
N PRO A 60 -9.27 -6.32 7.63
CA PRO A 60 -9.05 -4.89 7.45
C PRO A 60 -9.77 -4.00 8.47
N HIS A 61 -10.72 -4.53 9.26
CA HIS A 61 -11.36 -3.77 10.33
C HIS A 61 -10.50 -3.67 11.59
N ARG A 62 -9.42 -4.46 11.68
CA ARG A 62 -8.47 -4.43 12.80
C ARG A 62 -7.37 -3.40 12.54
N ILE A 63 -7.76 -2.12 12.59
CA ILE A 63 -6.86 -0.99 12.38
C ILE A 63 -5.84 -0.86 13.54
N GLU A 64 -6.29 -1.09 14.77
CA GLU A 64 -5.46 -1.19 15.99
C GLU A 64 -5.15 -2.67 16.31
#